data_AF-A0A168NX47-F1
#
_entry.id   AF-A0A168NX47-F1
#
_cell.length_a   1.000
_cell.length_b   1.000
_cell.length_c   1.000
_cell.angle_alpha   90.00
_cell.angle_beta   90.00
_cell.angle_gamma   90.00
#
_symmetry.space_group_name_H-M   'P 1'
#
loop_
_entity.id
_entity.type
_entity.pdbx_description
1 polymer ?
#
loop_
_entity_poly.entity_id
_entity_poly.type
_entity_poly.pdbx_seq_one_letter_code
_entity_poly.pdbx_strand_id
1 'polypeptide(L)'
;MPLLDDYPYLSIHLCLLLSQIVLLAPSTVTSQTLCTTTGPQNFSDFGLIDIQSNLYMTGGNPVSMDIWTLNLTTGLNITHCPPWENLQPSNSTNNSTRPYMYGVAYATADQNVIVQTGDGGTPAMMNGVKYDLVTHTWTIVNGSGEVPVIRAEMTASLNTTTNQAWYYGGRNTQSQQSLGNYNYASDKQDRHWLYAHTWHWPDVFYTGGLRPARFGHTSTLLMGQLFILGGKTAILNGTDNTWIVDVADFRSVLVYDTILSASISMATINDIPPGLIRFSATEGADGKSIVIFGGKTLDKHRFVTTQTVYVLNTCTLSWSTPTTQGIPPTARAGHEAITIGHYMIVIGGITNVDGGMTLTYANDMGILDMSTWTWINTLPPIPPNPPPPPHPGCRFDMRVSQATNGNKDGATNGLPYDSTVISNPNSNDDTSLKEGLGIGLGLFVVLLCGGGVFLRRWRDDAKLISPRWLPSSPQSKELDTKNDVPMLVVSTHP
;
A
#
# COMPACT_ATOMS: atom_id res chain seq x y z
N MET A 1 -37.58 37.22 -54.32
CA MET A 1 -37.43 38.28 -53.29
C MET A 1 -38.20 37.83 -52.05
N PRO A 2 -37.54 37.61 -50.90
CA PRO A 2 -36.10 37.37 -50.71
C PRO A 2 -35.82 35.98 -50.09
N LEU A 3 -34.81 35.24 -50.58
CA LEU A 3 -33.35 35.28 -50.28
C LEU A 3 -33.01 34.28 -49.14
N LEU A 4 -32.50 33.08 -49.50
CA LEU A 4 -31.07 32.68 -49.66
C LEU A 4 -30.48 32.21 -48.31
N ASP A 5 -30.30 30.90 -48.09
CA ASP A 5 -29.16 30.03 -48.51
C ASP A 5 -28.05 30.07 -47.43
N ASP A 6 -27.47 28.98 -46.94
CA ASP A 6 -26.89 27.84 -47.65
C ASP A 6 -26.90 26.49 -46.86
N TYR A 7 -27.22 25.42 -47.58
CA TYR A 7 -26.82 24.00 -47.39
C TYR A 7 -25.41 23.78 -48.04
N PRO A 8 -24.78 22.57 -48.20
CA PRO A 8 -25.23 21.20 -47.91
C PRO A 8 -24.18 20.23 -47.30
N TYR A 9 -24.67 19.03 -46.96
CA TYR A 9 -23.92 17.77 -46.89
C TYR A 9 -23.26 17.42 -48.24
N LEU A 10 -21.94 17.16 -48.29
CA LEU A 10 -21.32 16.04 -49.04
C LEU A 10 -19.78 16.07 -48.89
N SER A 11 -19.17 14.88 -48.78
CA SER A 11 -17.72 14.61 -48.61
C SER A 11 -17.25 14.87 -47.18
N ILE A 12 -17.05 13.87 -46.32
CA ILE A 12 -15.88 12.98 -46.35
C ILE A 12 -16.31 11.58 -45.85
N HIS A 13 -16.77 10.76 -46.79
CA HIS A 13 -16.56 9.31 -46.75
C HIS A 13 -15.41 8.99 -47.70
N LEU A 14 -14.22 9.52 -47.39
CA LEU A 14 -12.95 9.12 -48.02
C LEU A 14 -11.76 9.73 -47.24
N CYS A 15 -11.62 9.39 -45.97
CA CYS A 15 -10.34 9.53 -45.24
C CYS A 15 -10.25 8.51 -44.08
N LEU A 16 -10.86 7.35 -44.30
CA LEU A 16 -10.45 6.08 -43.70
C LEU A 16 -9.54 5.43 -44.74
N LEU A 17 -8.39 4.93 -44.30
CA LEU A 17 -7.27 4.34 -45.04
C LEU A 17 -6.11 5.30 -45.30
N LEU A 18 -5.02 5.02 -44.57
CA LEU A 18 -3.63 5.47 -44.70
C LEU A 18 -3.14 6.39 -43.55
N SER A 19 -2.32 5.75 -42.70
CA SER A 19 -1.68 6.24 -41.47
C SER A 19 -2.60 6.11 -40.24
N GLN A 20 -2.39 5.20 -39.30
CA GLN A 20 -1.12 4.80 -38.70
C GLN A 20 -1.01 3.28 -38.57
N ILE A 21 0.16 2.80 -38.98
CA ILE A 21 0.68 1.46 -38.73
C ILE A 21 0.57 1.20 -37.23
N VAL A 22 -0.31 0.29 -36.86
CA VAL A 22 -0.26 -0.38 -35.56
C VAL A 22 1.07 -1.12 -35.57
N LEU A 23 2.06 -0.59 -34.86
CA LEU A 23 3.15 -1.39 -34.35
C LEU A 23 2.50 -2.42 -33.44
N LEU A 24 2.17 -3.58 -34.00
CA LEU A 24 2.06 -4.82 -33.28
C LEU A 24 3.46 -5.04 -32.68
N ALA A 25 3.70 -4.44 -31.52
CA ALA A 25 4.69 -5.00 -30.62
C ALA A 25 4.28 -6.46 -30.48
N PRO A 26 5.15 -7.43 -30.76
CA PRO A 26 4.85 -8.79 -30.38
C PRO A 26 4.72 -8.72 -28.86
N SER A 27 3.49 -8.76 -28.36
CA SER A 27 3.26 -9.30 -27.04
C SER A 27 3.77 -10.72 -27.15
N THR A 28 5.06 -10.90 -26.88
CA THR A 28 5.57 -12.16 -26.37
C THR A 28 4.84 -12.30 -25.05
N VAL A 29 3.61 -12.79 -25.13
CA VAL A 29 3.04 -13.63 -24.10
C VAL A 29 4.03 -14.77 -24.06
N THR A 30 5.10 -14.60 -23.28
CA THR A 30 5.83 -15.72 -22.73
C THR A 30 4.74 -16.51 -22.04
N SER A 31 4.28 -17.55 -22.73
CA SER A 31 3.45 -18.61 -22.19
C SER A 31 4.11 -19.00 -20.89
N GLN A 32 3.62 -18.48 -19.76
CA GLN A 32 4.01 -18.97 -18.46
C GLN A 32 3.71 -20.45 -18.51
N THR A 33 4.75 -21.27 -18.36
CA THR A 33 4.68 -22.71 -18.41
C THR A 33 3.58 -23.14 -17.45
N LEU A 34 2.44 -23.60 -17.98
CA LEU A 34 1.36 -24.14 -17.15
C LEU A 34 1.96 -25.33 -16.39
N CYS A 35 2.16 -25.17 -15.09
CA CYS A 35 2.65 -26.23 -14.24
C CYS A 35 1.58 -27.30 -14.12
N THR A 36 1.78 -28.45 -14.77
CA THR A 36 0.87 -29.61 -14.74
C THR A 36 0.99 -30.42 -13.43
N THR A 37 1.19 -29.70 -12.31
CA THR A 37 1.13 -29.99 -10.87
C THR A 37 2.12 -30.96 -10.21
N THR A 38 2.87 -30.42 -9.22
CA THR A 38 3.15 -31.01 -7.89
C THR A 38 3.08 -29.97 -6.74
N GLY A 39 2.63 -28.73 -6.97
CA GLY A 39 2.62 -27.65 -5.96
C GLY A 39 1.25 -26.98 -5.77
N PRO A 40 1.13 -26.06 -4.79
CA PRO A 40 -0.13 -25.34 -4.56
C PRO A 40 -0.48 -24.51 -5.81
N GLN A 41 -1.75 -24.48 -6.17
CA GLN A 41 -2.29 -23.73 -7.31
C GLN A 41 -3.63 -23.10 -6.92
N ASN A 42 -3.92 -21.93 -7.48
CA ASN A 42 -5.16 -21.19 -7.29
C ASN A 42 -5.48 -20.84 -5.82
N PHE A 43 -4.55 -20.16 -5.15
CA PHE A 43 -4.65 -19.85 -3.72
C PHE A 43 -4.41 -18.36 -3.43
N SER A 44 -5.10 -17.84 -2.43
CA SER A 44 -4.93 -16.50 -1.86
C SER A 44 -5.16 -16.51 -0.35
N ASP A 45 -4.81 -15.43 0.36
CA ASP A 45 -5.15 -15.22 1.78
C ASP A 45 -4.72 -16.35 2.73
N PHE A 46 -3.56 -16.94 2.43
CA PHE A 46 -2.92 -18.02 3.16
C PHE A 46 -1.81 -17.49 4.08
N GLY A 47 -1.30 -18.30 4.98
CA GLY A 47 -0.10 -17.98 5.76
C GLY A 47 1.16 -18.46 5.05
N LEU A 48 2.18 -17.60 4.96
CA LEU A 48 3.51 -17.93 4.46
C LEU A 48 4.54 -17.74 5.57
N ILE A 49 5.36 -18.77 5.83
CA ILE A 49 6.33 -18.78 6.93
C ILE A 49 7.69 -19.20 6.37
N ASP A 50 8.76 -18.54 6.80
CA ASP A 50 10.13 -19.03 6.61
C ASP A 50 10.61 -19.73 7.89
N ILE A 51 11.10 -20.96 7.75
CA ILE A 51 11.85 -21.66 8.79
C ILE A 51 13.10 -22.23 8.13
N GLN A 52 14.23 -21.66 8.50
CA GLN A 52 15.55 -22.11 8.03
C GLN A 52 15.69 -22.17 6.50
N SER A 53 15.20 -21.14 5.78
CA SER A 53 15.19 -21.09 4.31
C SER A 53 14.33 -22.17 3.64
N ASN A 54 13.36 -22.71 4.38
CA ASN A 54 12.26 -23.50 3.82
C ASN A 54 10.98 -22.69 4.02
N LEU A 55 10.28 -22.43 2.91
CA LEU A 55 9.01 -21.74 2.93
C LEU A 55 7.89 -22.73 3.21
N TYR A 56 7.04 -22.43 4.18
CA TYR A 56 5.86 -23.19 4.51
C TYR A 56 4.61 -22.40 4.20
N MET A 57 3.64 -23.03 3.54
CA MET A 57 2.37 -22.44 3.17
C MET A 57 1.22 -23.21 3.84
N THR A 58 0.28 -22.49 4.44
CA THR A 58 -0.87 -23.09 5.15
C THR A 58 -2.15 -22.25 5.06
N GLY A 59 -3.30 -22.91 5.07
CA GLY A 59 -4.59 -22.23 4.94
C GLY A 59 -4.78 -21.59 3.57
N GLY A 60 -5.72 -20.66 3.50
CA GLY A 60 -5.96 -19.86 2.30
C GLY A 60 -7.35 -19.99 1.75
N ASN A 61 -7.60 -19.35 0.62
CA ASN A 61 -8.81 -19.44 -0.17
C ASN A 61 -8.44 -20.05 -1.53
N PRO A 62 -8.96 -21.24 -1.90
CA PRO A 62 -9.90 -22.07 -1.14
C PRO A 62 -9.37 -22.57 0.20
N VAL A 63 -10.26 -22.77 1.17
CA VAL A 63 -9.90 -23.26 2.52
C VAL A 63 -9.15 -24.58 2.45
N SER A 64 -7.98 -24.64 3.10
CA SER A 64 -7.15 -25.84 3.18
C SER A 64 -6.54 -26.04 4.58
N MET A 65 -6.14 -27.28 4.88
CA MET A 65 -5.26 -27.65 6.00
C MET A 65 -3.92 -28.21 5.53
N ASP A 66 -3.68 -28.20 4.22
CA ASP A 66 -2.43 -28.67 3.67
C ASP A 66 -1.26 -27.82 4.17
N ILE A 67 -0.12 -28.48 4.35
CA ILE A 67 1.16 -27.82 4.57
C ILE A 67 2.02 -28.07 3.33
N TRP A 68 2.25 -27.01 2.56
CA TRP A 68 3.17 -27.06 1.44
C TRP A 68 4.53 -26.53 1.87
N THR A 69 5.61 -27.14 1.41
CA THR A 69 6.97 -26.69 1.66
C THR A 69 7.75 -26.47 0.37
N LEU A 70 8.60 -25.44 0.36
CA LEU A 70 9.55 -25.14 -0.72
C LEU A 70 10.93 -24.87 -0.13
N ASN A 71 11.88 -25.74 -0.48
CA ASN A 71 13.27 -25.63 -0.03
C ASN A 71 14.06 -24.65 -0.89
N LEU A 72 14.64 -23.61 -0.28
CA LEU A 72 15.46 -22.60 -0.97
C LEU A 72 16.97 -22.83 -0.83
N THR A 73 17.39 -23.85 -0.08
CA THR A 73 18.81 -24.13 0.20
C THR A 73 19.62 -24.56 -1.00
N THR A 74 18.96 -25.07 -2.04
CA THR A 74 19.58 -25.44 -3.32
C THR A 74 19.42 -24.35 -4.39
N GLY A 75 18.79 -23.23 -4.03
CA GLY A 75 18.39 -22.18 -4.96
C GLY A 75 17.03 -22.49 -5.60
N LEU A 76 16.50 -21.52 -6.34
CA LEU A 76 15.18 -21.62 -6.96
C LEU A 76 15.20 -21.04 -8.36
N ASN A 77 14.59 -21.71 -9.34
CA ASN A 77 14.37 -21.17 -10.67
C ASN A 77 12.88 -21.16 -11.00
N ILE A 78 12.27 -19.98 -11.05
CA ILE A 78 10.84 -19.79 -11.26
C ILE A 78 10.42 -19.81 -12.75
N THR A 79 11.35 -19.99 -13.70
CA THR A 79 10.98 -20.31 -15.09
C THR A 79 10.50 -21.75 -15.27
N HIS A 80 10.80 -22.60 -14.28
CA HIS A 80 10.32 -23.97 -14.18
C HIS A 80 9.36 -24.08 -13.01
N CYS A 81 8.63 -25.18 -12.94
CA CYS A 81 7.74 -25.42 -11.81
C CYS A 81 8.56 -25.53 -10.51
N PRO A 82 8.29 -24.67 -9.52
CA PRO A 82 8.97 -24.75 -8.24
C PRO A 82 8.74 -26.13 -7.60
N PRO A 83 9.78 -26.74 -6.99
CA PRO A 83 9.71 -28.09 -6.42
C PRO A 83 9.02 -28.09 -5.06
N TRP A 84 7.72 -27.75 -5.05
CA TRP A 84 6.89 -27.84 -3.86
C TRP A 84 6.66 -29.30 -3.44
N GLU A 85 6.58 -29.52 -2.14
CA GLU A 85 6.19 -30.79 -1.52
C GLU A 85 4.99 -30.56 -0.59
N ASN A 86 4.03 -31.48 -0.57
CA ASN A 86 2.93 -31.45 0.40
C ASN A 86 3.24 -32.38 1.58
N LEU A 87 3.45 -31.80 2.75
CA LEU A 87 3.75 -32.52 3.99
C LEU A 87 2.50 -33.09 4.67
N GLN A 88 1.31 -32.63 4.28
CA GLN A 88 0.06 -33.16 4.78
C GLN A 88 -1.08 -32.97 3.77
N PRO A 89 -1.38 -33.99 2.94
CA PRO A 89 -2.57 -33.97 2.10
C PRO A 89 -3.83 -34.02 2.96
N SER A 90 -4.81 -33.16 2.68
CA SER A 90 -6.06 -32.94 3.40
C SER A 90 -6.94 -34.21 3.58
N ASN A 91 -6.54 -35.12 4.47
CA ASN A 91 -7.32 -36.26 4.96
C ASN A 91 -7.36 -36.30 6.50
N SER A 92 -7.15 -35.16 7.19
CA SER A 92 -7.29 -35.13 8.65
C SER A 92 -8.77 -35.27 9.04
N THR A 93 -9.16 -36.45 9.47
CA THR A 93 -10.51 -36.81 9.95
C THR A 93 -10.81 -36.31 11.36
N ASN A 94 -9.95 -35.47 11.95
CA ASN A 94 -10.11 -34.98 13.32
C ASN A 94 -11.04 -33.76 13.35
N ASN A 95 -12.18 -33.88 14.06
CA ASN A 95 -13.16 -32.80 14.24
C ASN A 95 -12.60 -31.53 14.89
N SER A 96 -11.42 -31.59 15.54
CA SER A 96 -10.86 -30.48 16.30
C SER A 96 -10.18 -29.42 15.42
N THR A 97 -9.63 -29.81 14.27
CA THR A 97 -8.91 -28.92 13.34
C THR A 97 -9.58 -28.93 11.97
N ARG A 98 -9.85 -27.76 11.40
CA ARG A 98 -10.58 -27.64 10.12
C ARG A 98 -9.91 -26.65 9.17
N PRO A 99 -10.09 -26.82 7.85
CA PRO A 99 -9.65 -25.86 6.85
C PRO A 99 -10.14 -24.45 7.17
N TYR A 100 -9.25 -23.48 6.96
CA TYR A 100 -9.47 -22.09 7.32
C TYR A 100 -8.89 -21.14 6.26
N MET A 101 -9.32 -19.88 6.31
CA MET A 101 -8.78 -18.77 5.53
C MET A 101 -8.73 -17.49 6.37
N TYR A 102 -8.03 -16.47 5.89
CA TYR A 102 -7.89 -15.19 6.61
C TYR A 102 -7.39 -15.33 8.06
N GLY A 103 -6.67 -16.43 8.34
CA GLY A 103 -5.95 -16.62 9.58
C GLY A 103 -4.54 -16.07 9.47
N VAL A 104 -3.73 -16.32 10.50
CA VAL A 104 -2.32 -15.95 10.55
C VAL A 104 -1.50 -17.14 10.98
N ALA A 105 -0.30 -17.24 10.45
CA ALA A 105 0.62 -18.31 10.77
C ALA A 105 2.04 -17.76 10.95
N TYR A 106 2.81 -18.35 11.86
CA TYR A 106 4.18 -17.92 12.13
C TYR A 106 5.01 -19.09 12.70
N ALA A 107 6.33 -18.95 12.58
CA ALA A 107 7.29 -19.91 13.13
C ALA A 107 7.42 -19.78 14.65
N THR A 108 7.66 -20.88 15.33
CA THR A 108 8.02 -20.88 16.76
C THR A 108 9.52 -21.07 16.96
N ALA A 109 10.02 -20.74 18.16
CA ALA A 109 11.43 -20.96 18.51
C ALA A 109 11.88 -22.43 18.38
N ASP A 110 10.98 -23.40 18.56
CA ASP A 110 11.21 -24.83 18.33
C ASP A 110 10.99 -25.26 16.87
N GLN A 111 11.01 -24.30 15.93
CA GLN A 111 10.94 -24.54 14.48
C GLN A 111 9.68 -25.30 14.04
N ASN A 112 8.55 -24.96 14.64
CA ASN A 112 7.24 -25.47 14.25
C ASN A 112 6.36 -24.33 13.76
N VAL A 113 5.19 -24.66 13.22
CA VAL A 113 4.25 -23.66 12.72
C VAL A 113 3.11 -23.53 13.71
N ILE A 114 2.86 -22.31 14.22
CA ILE A 114 1.59 -21.99 14.88
C ILE A 114 0.68 -21.29 13.90
N VAL A 115 -0.58 -21.69 13.91
CA VAL A 115 -1.67 -21.05 13.18
C VAL A 115 -2.68 -20.54 14.19
N GLN A 116 -3.07 -19.28 14.04
CA GLN A 116 -4.33 -18.79 14.59
C GLN A 116 -5.32 -18.62 13.45
N THR A 117 -6.41 -19.40 13.50
CA THR A 117 -7.36 -19.48 12.40
C THR A 117 -8.25 -18.24 12.31
N GLY A 118 -8.64 -17.91 11.08
CA GLY A 118 -9.69 -16.94 10.79
C GLY A 118 -11.02 -17.60 10.47
N ASP A 119 -11.55 -17.30 9.29
CA ASP A 119 -12.80 -17.87 8.79
C ASP A 119 -12.66 -19.39 8.61
N GLY A 120 -13.65 -20.16 9.09
CA GLY A 120 -13.66 -21.63 9.05
C GLY A 120 -13.07 -22.31 10.29
N GLY A 121 -12.39 -21.57 11.16
CA GLY A 121 -11.85 -22.08 12.42
C GLY A 121 -12.92 -22.58 13.40
N THR A 122 -12.54 -23.51 14.28
CA THR A 122 -13.42 -24.03 15.35
C THR A 122 -13.10 -23.39 16.69
N PRO A 123 -13.99 -23.44 17.70
CA PRO A 123 -13.67 -22.98 19.05
C PRO A 123 -12.43 -23.65 19.66
N ALA A 124 -12.15 -24.91 19.31
CA ALA A 124 -10.95 -25.61 19.79
C ALA A 124 -9.65 -24.97 19.26
N MET A 125 -9.71 -24.28 18.11
CA MET A 125 -8.56 -23.65 17.47
C MET A 125 -8.27 -22.24 18.00
N MET A 126 -9.09 -21.69 18.92
CA MET A 126 -8.91 -20.32 19.45
C MET A 126 -7.61 -20.13 20.23
N ASN A 127 -7.07 -21.19 20.83
CA ASN A 127 -5.76 -21.15 21.49
C ASN A 127 -4.58 -21.17 20.52
N GLY A 128 -4.86 -21.27 19.22
CA GLY A 128 -3.90 -21.63 18.20
C GLY A 128 -3.80 -23.14 18.01
N VAL A 129 -3.36 -23.53 16.82
CA VAL A 129 -3.01 -24.91 16.48
C VAL A 129 -1.57 -24.96 16.03
N LYS A 130 -0.84 -25.95 16.52
CA LYS A 130 0.57 -26.17 16.20
C LYS A 130 0.67 -27.32 15.22
N TYR A 131 1.34 -27.10 14.10
CA TYR A 131 1.82 -28.15 13.21
C TYR A 131 3.26 -28.47 13.56
N ASP A 132 3.49 -29.71 13.97
CA ASP A 132 4.83 -30.21 14.27
C ASP A 132 5.49 -30.72 12.99
N LEU A 133 6.58 -30.06 12.57
CA LEU A 133 7.27 -30.34 11.31
C LEU A 133 8.02 -31.68 11.29
N VAL A 134 8.27 -32.28 12.46
CA VAL A 134 8.98 -33.56 12.58
C VAL A 134 8.01 -34.74 12.51
N THR A 135 6.90 -34.62 13.24
CA THR A 135 5.88 -35.67 13.33
C THR A 135 4.79 -35.54 12.26
N HIS A 136 4.71 -34.38 11.59
CA HIS A 136 3.68 -34.02 10.62
C HIS A 136 2.26 -34.10 11.20
N THR A 137 2.08 -33.61 12.44
CA THR A 137 0.80 -33.66 13.13
C THR A 137 0.33 -32.29 13.60
N TRP A 138 -0.99 -32.07 13.54
CA TRP A 138 -1.63 -30.92 14.17
C TRP A 138 -2.01 -31.24 15.60
N THR A 139 -1.72 -30.29 16.49
CA THR A 139 -2.11 -30.34 17.90
C THR A 139 -2.75 -29.00 18.29
N ILE A 140 -3.75 -29.05 19.17
CA ILE A 140 -4.30 -27.83 19.78
C ILE A 140 -3.26 -27.31 20.76
N VAL A 141 -2.92 -26.03 20.66
CA VAL A 141 -2.08 -25.37 21.66
C VAL A 141 -2.88 -25.29 22.97
N ASN A 142 -2.31 -25.76 24.07
CA ASN A 142 -2.96 -25.64 25.37
C ASN A 142 -2.71 -24.24 25.94
N GLY A 143 -3.48 -23.28 25.43
CA GLY A 143 -3.38 -21.88 25.80
C GLY A 143 -3.87 -21.61 27.22
N SER A 144 -3.19 -20.72 27.93
CA SER A 144 -3.66 -20.16 29.21
C SER A 144 -3.78 -18.64 29.14
N GLY A 145 -4.54 -18.05 30.05
CA GLY A 145 -4.84 -16.60 30.05
C GLY A 145 -6.15 -16.27 29.35
N GLU A 146 -6.36 -14.99 29.07
CA GLU A 146 -7.57 -14.49 28.40
C GLU A 146 -7.39 -14.59 26.88
N VAL A 147 -7.87 -15.71 26.33
CA VAL A 147 -7.77 -16.06 24.91
C VAL A 147 -8.54 -15.06 24.05
N PRO A 148 -7.96 -14.52 22.96
CA PRO A 148 -8.67 -13.64 22.04
C PRO A 148 -9.83 -14.36 21.37
N VAL A 149 -10.87 -13.60 21.05
CA VAL A 149 -11.97 -14.09 20.21
C VAL A 149 -11.46 -14.45 18.81
N ILE A 150 -12.08 -15.46 18.20
CA ILE A 150 -11.81 -15.80 16.81
C ILE A 150 -12.16 -14.62 15.89
N ARG A 151 -11.23 -14.27 15.02
CA ARG A 151 -11.35 -13.13 14.09
C ARG A 151 -10.55 -13.40 12.83
N ALA A 152 -11.02 -12.85 11.72
CA ALA A 152 -10.42 -12.98 10.41
C ALA A 152 -9.72 -11.68 10.00
N GLU A 153 -8.75 -11.77 9.08
CA GLU A 153 -8.03 -10.62 8.52
C GLU A 153 -7.30 -9.76 9.57
N MET A 154 -6.86 -10.42 10.65
CA MET A 154 -5.88 -9.89 11.60
C MET A 154 -4.47 -10.09 11.06
N THR A 155 -3.48 -9.49 11.72
CA THR A 155 -2.06 -9.76 11.45
C THR A 155 -1.39 -10.39 12.66
N ALA A 156 -0.31 -11.12 12.41
CA ALA A 156 0.62 -11.56 13.44
C ALA A 156 2.06 -11.18 13.06
N SER A 157 2.83 -10.67 14.01
CA SER A 157 4.25 -10.36 13.83
C SER A 157 5.06 -10.95 14.96
N LEU A 158 6.01 -11.82 14.62
CA LEU A 158 6.85 -12.50 15.58
C LEU A 158 8.08 -11.66 15.95
N ASN A 159 8.28 -11.41 17.24
CA ASN A 159 9.57 -11.00 17.77
C ASN A 159 10.40 -12.26 18.05
N THR A 160 11.35 -12.57 17.18
CA THR A 160 12.20 -13.76 17.31
C THR A 160 13.16 -13.70 18.49
N THR A 161 13.51 -12.49 18.96
CA THR A 161 14.40 -12.31 20.12
C THR A 161 13.68 -12.62 21.44
N THR A 162 12.43 -12.20 21.56
CA THR A 162 11.62 -12.44 22.78
C THR A 162 10.71 -13.65 22.67
N ASN A 163 10.60 -14.26 21.48
CA ASN A 163 9.65 -15.32 21.14
C ASN A 163 8.19 -14.93 21.44
N GLN A 164 7.84 -13.67 21.16
CA GLN A 164 6.50 -13.13 21.35
C GLN A 164 5.84 -12.89 19.99
N ALA A 165 4.69 -13.52 19.75
CA ALA A 165 3.89 -13.23 18.56
C ALA A 165 2.85 -12.16 18.88
N TRP A 166 2.95 -11.01 18.23
CA TRP A 166 2.05 -9.87 18.39
C TRP A 166 0.89 -9.96 17.42
N TYR A 167 -0.34 -9.90 17.92
CA TYR A 167 -1.55 -9.90 17.09
C TYR A 167 -2.20 -8.52 17.12
N TYR A 168 -2.68 -8.05 15.97
CA TYR A 168 -3.39 -6.78 15.89
C TYR A 168 -4.58 -6.85 14.92
N GLY A 169 -5.65 -6.15 15.32
CA GLY A 169 -6.84 -5.95 14.49
C GLY A 169 -7.56 -7.25 14.10
N GLY A 170 -8.32 -7.17 13.01
CA GLY A 170 -9.20 -8.21 12.52
C GLY A 170 -10.67 -7.80 12.51
N ARG A 171 -11.49 -8.66 11.93
CA ARG A 171 -12.96 -8.55 11.91
C ARG A 171 -13.55 -9.83 12.47
N ASN A 172 -14.80 -9.76 12.94
CA ASN A 172 -15.57 -10.98 13.17
C ASN A 172 -15.57 -11.90 11.94
N THR A 173 -15.69 -13.20 12.21
CA THR A 173 -15.70 -14.20 11.16
C THR A 173 -16.93 -14.04 10.27
N GLN A 174 -16.85 -14.55 9.04
CA GLN A 174 -17.95 -14.49 8.07
C GLN A 174 -19.23 -15.13 8.62
N SER A 175 -19.12 -16.21 9.40
CA SER A 175 -20.26 -16.85 10.06
C SER A 175 -20.91 -15.93 11.10
N GLN A 176 -20.12 -15.24 11.91
CA GLN A 176 -20.64 -14.24 12.87
C GLN A 176 -21.30 -13.05 12.15
N GLN A 177 -20.68 -12.54 11.09
CA GLN A 177 -21.22 -11.42 10.31
C GLN A 177 -22.54 -11.79 9.61
N SER A 178 -22.69 -13.04 9.14
CA SER A 178 -23.94 -13.54 8.55
C SER A 178 -25.12 -13.54 9.53
N LEU A 179 -24.83 -13.57 10.83
CA LEU A 179 -25.81 -13.46 11.91
C LEU A 179 -26.04 -12.00 12.35
N GLY A 180 -25.48 -11.03 11.63
CA GLY A 180 -25.59 -9.60 11.97
C GLY A 180 -24.59 -9.13 13.04
N ASN A 181 -23.67 -9.98 13.49
CA ASN A 181 -22.66 -9.60 14.49
C ASN A 181 -21.45 -8.97 13.80
N TYR A 182 -21.52 -7.66 13.56
CA TYR A 182 -20.41 -6.87 13.05
C TYR A 182 -19.62 -6.28 14.21
N ASN A 183 -18.41 -6.80 14.43
CA ASN A 183 -17.42 -6.19 15.30
C ASN A 183 -16.07 -6.18 14.60
N TYR A 184 -15.30 -5.13 14.85
CA TYR A 184 -13.99 -4.92 14.29
C TYR A 184 -13.01 -4.62 15.41
N ALA A 185 -11.88 -5.28 15.32
CA ALA A 185 -10.87 -5.28 16.33
C ALA A 185 -10.09 -3.96 16.34
N SER A 186 -9.97 -3.35 17.52
CA SER A 186 -9.30 -2.06 17.74
C SER A 186 -8.11 -2.19 18.68
N ASP A 187 -7.33 -1.12 18.74
CA ASP A 187 -6.25 -0.96 19.70
C ASP A 187 -6.70 -1.17 21.16
N LYS A 188 -7.93 -0.86 21.54
CA LYS A 188 -8.43 -1.08 22.91
C LYS A 188 -8.83 -2.54 23.18
N GLN A 189 -9.33 -3.24 22.16
CA GLN A 189 -9.93 -4.57 22.29
C GLN A 189 -8.99 -5.72 21.89
N ASP A 190 -7.86 -5.43 21.21
CA ASP A 190 -7.08 -6.48 20.52
C ASP A 190 -5.56 -6.38 20.73
N ARG A 191 -5.15 -6.05 21.96
CA ARG A 191 -3.74 -5.99 22.34
C ARG A 191 -3.30 -7.34 22.86
N HIS A 192 -2.92 -8.24 21.96
CA HIS A 192 -2.54 -9.59 22.35
C HIS A 192 -1.16 -9.91 21.89
N TRP A 193 -0.42 -10.58 22.76
CA TRP A 193 0.71 -11.37 22.33
C TRP A 193 0.67 -12.74 22.97
N LEU A 194 1.25 -13.71 22.27
CA LEU A 194 1.41 -15.08 22.75
C LEU A 194 2.89 -15.33 23.06
N TYR A 195 3.16 -15.83 24.26
CA TYR A 195 4.48 -16.30 24.69
C TYR A 195 4.34 -17.55 25.52
N ALA A 196 5.13 -18.57 25.20
CA ALA A 196 5.09 -19.86 25.90
C ALA A 196 3.66 -20.41 26.06
N HIS A 197 2.81 -20.18 25.05
CA HIS A 197 1.38 -20.54 25.04
C HIS A 197 0.50 -19.83 26.09
N THR A 198 0.95 -18.73 26.67
CA THR A 198 0.16 -17.86 27.53
C THR A 198 -0.19 -16.57 26.79
N TRP A 199 -1.48 -16.24 26.78
CA TRP A 199 -2.00 -15.01 26.21
C TRP A 199 -1.81 -13.86 27.19
N HIS A 200 -1.27 -12.77 26.67
CA HIS A 200 -0.99 -11.57 27.45
C HIS A 200 -1.57 -10.32 26.82
N TRP A 201 -2.06 -9.44 27.70
CA TRP A 201 -2.59 -8.13 27.35
C TRP A 201 -1.65 -7.04 27.88
N PRO A 202 -0.96 -6.29 27.00
CA PRO A 202 -0.10 -5.20 27.42
C PRO A 202 -0.93 -3.97 27.82
N ASP A 203 -0.49 -3.31 28.88
CA ASP A 203 -0.89 -1.95 29.20
C ASP A 203 -0.24 -1.01 28.18
N VAL A 204 -1.02 -0.54 27.20
CA VAL A 204 -0.53 0.34 26.14
C VAL A 204 -0.88 1.80 26.42
N PHE A 205 0.14 2.66 26.40
CA PHE A 205 -0.01 4.11 26.46
C PHE A 205 -0.29 4.69 25.08
N TYR A 206 -1.28 5.58 25.01
CA TYR A 206 -1.67 6.22 23.76
C TYR A 206 -1.26 7.68 23.75
N THR A 207 -0.65 8.09 22.65
CA THR A 207 -0.49 9.50 22.31
C THR A 207 -1.57 9.87 21.30
N GLY A 208 -2.53 10.72 21.68
CA GLY A 208 -3.46 11.35 20.73
C GLY A 208 -4.79 10.67 20.38
N GLY A 209 -5.50 10.06 21.34
CA GLY A 209 -6.92 9.67 21.18
C GLY A 209 -7.19 8.27 20.61
N LEU A 210 -8.48 7.89 20.54
CA LEU A 210 -8.95 6.56 20.10
C LEU A 210 -8.68 6.34 18.60
N ARG A 211 -8.10 5.21 18.24
CA ARG A 211 -7.82 4.84 16.86
C ARG A 211 -8.92 3.94 16.31
N PRO A 212 -9.25 4.03 15.00
CA PRO A 212 -10.20 3.12 14.39
C PRO A 212 -9.77 1.66 14.54
N ALA A 213 -10.75 0.78 14.70
CA ALA A 213 -10.56 -0.65 14.47
C ALA A 213 -10.01 -0.89 13.06
N ARG A 214 -9.29 -1.98 12.84
CA ARG A 214 -8.60 -2.23 11.55
C ARG A 214 -8.57 -3.70 11.17
N PHE A 215 -8.75 -4.01 9.90
CA PHE A 215 -8.66 -5.37 9.35
C PHE A 215 -8.16 -5.37 7.91
N GLY A 216 -7.61 -6.49 7.45
CA GLY A 216 -7.04 -6.63 6.10
C GLY A 216 -5.83 -5.72 5.85
N HIS A 217 -5.17 -5.33 6.94
CA HIS A 217 -3.96 -4.52 6.98
C HIS A 217 -2.73 -5.42 7.03
N THR A 218 -1.55 -4.82 6.96
CA THR A 218 -0.29 -5.53 7.23
C THR A 218 0.36 -4.99 8.49
N SER A 219 1.13 -5.83 9.18
CA SER A 219 1.97 -5.39 10.29
C SER A 219 3.39 -5.96 10.15
N THR A 220 4.38 -5.09 10.28
CA THR A 220 5.80 -5.47 10.18
C THR A 220 6.51 -4.99 11.43
N LEU A 221 7.19 -5.92 12.12
CA LEU A 221 7.96 -5.62 13.32
C LEU A 221 9.41 -5.32 12.93
N LEU A 222 9.88 -4.11 13.23
CA LEU A 222 11.26 -3.69 13.02
C LEU A 222 11.78 -3.02 14.29
N MET A 223 12.94 -3.43 14.79
CA MET A 223 13.61 -2.78 15.94
C MET A 223 12.71 -2.62 17.19
N GLY A 224 11.85 -3.62 17.45
CA GLY A 224 10.89 -3.58 18.56
C GLY A 224 9.74 -2.58 18.35
N GLN A 225 9.46 -2.20 17.11
CA GLN A 225 8.35 -1.33 16.72
C GLN A 225 7.52 -2.00 15.62
N LEU A 226 6.24 -2.19 15.90
CA LEU A 226 5.25 -2.74 15.00
C LEU A 226 4.65 -1.61 14.16
N PHE A 227 4.89 -1.63 12.86
CA PHE A 227 4.30 -0.70 11.91
C PHE A 227 3.05 -1.32 11.28
N ILE A 228 1.90 -0.69 11.48
CA ILE A 228 0.59 -1.16 11.01
C ILE A 228 0.14 -0.28 9.84
N LEU A 229 -0.03 -0.90 8.67
CA LEU A 229 -0.20 -0.20 7.39
C LEU A 229 -1.45 -0.64 6.64
N GLY A 230 -2.13 0.33 6.02
CA GLY A 230 -3.23 0.11 5.09
C GLY A 230 -4.41 -0.70 5.66
N GLY A 231 -5.08 -1.45 4.79
CA GLY A 231 -6.29 -2.20 5.13
C GLY A 231 -7.54 -1.33 5.21
N LYS A 232 -8.54 -1.82 5.93
CA LYS A 232 -9.77 -1.07 6.22
C LYS A 232 -9.81 -0.64 7.66
N THR A 233 -10.20 0.60 7.91
CA THR A 233 -10.51 1.13 9.22
C THR A 233 -12.01 1.09 9.47
N ALA A 234 -12.40 0.80 10.70
CA ALA A 234 -13.78 0.75 11.16
C ALA A 234 -13.95 1.61 12.42
N ILE A 235 -14.90 2.53 12.40
CA ILE A 235 -15.23 3.41 13.53
C ILE A 235 -16.68 3.14 13.94
N LEU A 236 -16.90 2.90 15.22
CA LEU A 236 -18.24 2.73 15.76
C LEU A 236 -18.87 4.11 15.95
N ASN A 237 -20.00 4.35 15.30
CA ASN A 237 -20.80 5.54 15.52
C ASN A 237 -21.50 5.45 16.87
N GLY A 238 -21.14 6.35 17.79
CA GLY A 238 -21.68 6.34 19.16
C GLY A 238 -23.16 6.68 19.26
N THR A 239 -23.80 7.21 18.21
CA THR A 239 -25.23 7.59 18.26
C THR A 239 -26.18 6.44 17.90
N ASP A 240 -25.78 5.58 16.97
CA ASP A 240 -26.64 4.53 16.41
C ASP A 240 -25.99 3.12 16.44
N ASN A 241 -24.79 2.99 16.99
CA ASN A 241 -23.99 1.77 17.05
C ASN A 241 -23.70 1.14 15.67
N THR A 242 -23.73 1.94 14.61
CA THR A 242 -23.35 1.47 13.26
C THR A 242 -21.84 1.62 13.03
N TRP A 243 -21.28 0.77 12.17
CA TRP A 243 -19.87 0.85 11.81
C TRP A 243 -19.66 1.64 10.52
N ILE A 244 -18.83 2.67 10.60
CA ILE A 244 -18.31 3.39 9.44
C ILE A 244 -17.01 2.71 9.03
N VAL A 245 -17.01 2.07 7.86
CA VAL A 245 -15.85 1.34 7.34
C VAL A 245 -15.33 2.01 6.08
N ASP A 246 -14.04 2.33 6.07
CA ASP A 246 -13.36 2.90 4.91
C ASP A 246 -11.94 2.35 4.77
N VAL A 247 -11.29 2.59 3.63
CA VAL A 247 -9.89 2.23 3.44
C VAL A 247 -8.98 3.20 4.16
N ALA A 248 -8.00 2.62 4.85
CA ALA A 248 -6.93 3.38 5.45
C ALA A 248 -6.09 4.03 4.35
N ASP A 249 -5.85 5.33 4.49
CA ASP A 249 -4.81 5.98 3.71
C ASP A 249 -3.42 5.61 4.22
N PHE A 250 -2.41 5.90 3.40
CA PHE A 250 -1.00 5.77 3.76
C PHE A 250 -0.39 7.09 4.23
N ARG A 251 -1.17 8.17 4.35
CA ARG A 251 -0.72 9.48 4.85
C ARG A 251 -0.40 9.44 6.33
N SER A 252 -0.87 8.41 7.03
CA SER A 252 -0.44 8.11 8.38
C SER A 252 -0.08 6.64 8.55
N VAL A 253 0.86 6.38 9.45
CA VAL A 253 1.19 5.03 9.92
C VAL A 253 0.87 4.93 11.41
N LEU A 254 0.38 3.77 11.85
CA LEU A 254 0.26 3.45 13.27
C LEU A 254 1.50 2.67 13.69
N VAL A 255 2.21 3.16 14.69
CA VAL A 255 3.40 2.53 15.24
C VAL A 255 3.11 2.14 16.68
N TYR A 256 3.31 0.86 17.00
CA TYR A 256 3.30 0.36 18.36
C TYR A 256 4.69 -0.09 18.78
N ASP A 257 5.15 0.37 19.92
CA ASP A 257 6.45 0.09 20.46
C ASP A 257 6.36 -0.98 21.53
N THR A 258 6.96 -2.13 21.25
CA THR A 258 6.87 -3.30 22.14
C THR A 258 7.73 -3.15 23.40
N ILE A 259 8.63 -2.16 23.46
CA ILE A 259 9.55 -1.94 24.58
C ILE A 259 8.97 -0.87 25.52
N LEU A 260 8.51 0.24 24.96
CA LEU A 260 7.87 1.33 25.69
C LEU A 260 6.41 1.04 26.02
N SER A 261 5.82 -0.01 25.42
CA SER A 261 4.40 -0.32 25.49
C SER A 261 3.55 0.90 25.18
N ALA A 262 3.86 1.58 24.09
CA ALA A 262 3.21 2.81 23.68
C ALA A 262 2.89 2.79 22.20
N SER A 263 1.84 3.51 21.80
CA SER A 263 1.51 3.68 20.39
C SER A 263 1.31 5.14 20.03
N ILE A 264 1.60 5.42 18.77
CA ILE A 264 1.43 6.71 18.15
C ILE A 264 1.06 6.53 16.69
N SER A 265 0.36 7.51 16.14
CA SER A 265 0.28 7.62 14.70
C SER A 265 0.91 8.89 14.21
N MET A 266 1.62 8.73 13.11
CA MET A 266 2.46 9.76 12.56
C MET A 266 2.13 9.95 11.10
N ALA A 267 2.19 11.20 10.66
CA ALA A 267 2.13 11.52 9.25
C ALA A 267 3.33 10.91 8.52
N THR A 268 3.08 10.40 7.32
CA THR A 268 4.12 10.00 6.38
C THR A 268 4.23 11.06 5.28
N ILE A 269 5.34 11.05 4.56
CA ILE A 269 5.64 12.07 3.54
C ILE A 269 6.15 11.46 2.23
N ASN A 270 6.27 12.30 1.21
CA ASN A 270 6.78 11.99 -0.13
C ASN A 270 5.84 11.11 -0.96
N ASP A 271 6.32 9.98 -1.51
CA ASP A 271 5.60 9.16 -2.50
C ASP A 271 4.49 8.30 -1.86
N ILE A 272 3.54 8.94 -1.19
CA ILE A 272 2.51 8.28 -0.40
C ILE A 272 1.65 7.38 -1.32
N PRO A 273 1.58 6.06 -1.06
CA PRO A 273 0.74 5.15 -1.83
C PRO A 273 -0.75 5.54 -1.81
N PRO A 274 -1.53 5.18 -2.84
CA PRO A 274 -2.99 5.25 -2.74
C PRO A 274 -3.51 4.31 -1.66
N GLY A 275 -4.78 4.47 -1.26
CA GLY A 275 -5.43 3.51 -0.35
C GLY A 275 -5.45 2.10 -0.95
N LEU A 276 -4.76 1.16 -0.29
CA LEU A 276 -4.58 -0.23 -0.74
C LEU A 276 -5.08 -1.20 0.33
N ILE A 277 -5.67 -2.29 -0.14
CA ILE A 277 -6.05 -3.44 0.68
C ILE A 277 -5.48 -4.72 0.09
N ARG A 278 -5.24 -5.71 0.96
CA ARG A 278 -4.76 -7.05 0.57
C ARG A 278 -3.45 -7.01 -0.23
N PHE A 279 -2.58 -6.05 0.09
CA PHE A 279 -1.18 -6.00 -0.34
C PHE A 279 -0.33 -6.81 0.65
N SER A 280 0.91 -7.14 0.28
CA SER A 280 1.89 -7.73 1.20
C SER A 280 2.88 -6.69 1.68
N ALA A 281 3.45 -6.88 2.88
CA ALA A 281 4.48 -6.01 3.44
C ALA A 281 5.56 -6.83 4.16
N THR A 282 6.82 -6.57 3.86
CA THR A 282 7.97 -7.27 4.45
C THR A 282 9.07 -6.30 4.86
N GLU A 283 10.00 -6.76 5.68
CA GLU A 283 11.22 -6.01 5.99
C GLU A 283 12.07 -5.80 4.72
N GLY A 284 12.57 -4.59 4.52
CA GLY A 284 13.53 -4.28 3.46
C GLY A 284 14.92 -4.80 3.76
N ALA A 285 15.71 -5.04 2.71
CA ALA A 285 17.08 -5.55 2.82
C ALA A 285 18.04 -4.68 3.69
N ASP A 286 17.68 -3.42 3.92
CA ASP A 286 18.46 -2.45 4.69
C ASP A 286 18.14 -2.46 6.20
N GLY A 287 17.21 -3.32 6.65
CA GLY A 287 16.79 -3.49 8.04
C GLY A 287 16.11 -2.27 8.67
N LYS A 288 15.74 -1.26 7.87
CA LYS A 288 15.09 -0.01 8.31
C LYS A 288 13.97 0.45 7.39
N SER A 289 13.62 -0.37 6.41
CA SER A 289 12.56 -0.07 5.47
C SER A 289 11.50 -1.16 5.52
N ILE A 290 10.27 -0.80 5.17
CA ILE A 290 9.19 -1.75 4.92
C ILE A 290 8.88 -1.66 3.43
N VAL A 291 8.94 -2.81 2.75
CA VAL A 291 8.64 -2.92 1.33
C VAL A 291 7.25 -3.49 1.17
N ILE A 292 6.40 -2.81 0.42
CA ILE A 292 5.05 -3.29 0.09
C ILE A 292 4.92 -3.58 -1.39
N PHE A 293 4.16 -4.62 -1.73
CA PHE A 293 3.90 -5.02 -3.11
C PHE A 293 2.41 -5.29 -3.33
N GLY A 294 1.93 -4.85 -4.49
CA GLY A 294 0.62 -5.21 -5.01
C GLY A 294 -0.55 -4.71 -4.17
N GLY A 295 -1.59 -5.56 -4.06
CA GLY A 295 -2.88 -5.21 -3.47
C GLY A 295 -3.85 -4.64 -4.50
N LYS A 296 -4.97 -4.13 -4.00
CA LYS A 296 -6.01 -3.51 -4.83
C LYS A 296 -6.48 -2.19 -4.24
N THR A 297 -6.87 -1.28 -5.12
CA THR A 297 -7.56 -0.04 -4.76
C THR A 297 -9.05 -0.29 -4.60
N LEU A 298 -9.76 0.57 -3.87
CA LEU A 298 -11.22 0.55 -3.85
C LEU A 298 -11.78 1.32 -5.05
N ASP A 299 -11.94 0.62 -6.17
CA ASP A 299 -12.93 0.98 -7.17
C ASP A 299 -14.18 0.14 -6.92
N LYS A 300 -15.33 0.78 -6.66
CA LYS A 300 -16.61 0.09 -6.36
C LYS A 300 -17.11 -0.76 -7.54
N HIS A 301 -16.59 -0.52 -8.74
CA HIS A 301 -17.05 -1.20 -9.95
C HIS A 301 -16.01 -2.14 -10.55
N ARG A 302 -14.76 -2.12 -10.07
CA ARG A 302 -13.66 -2.88 -10.68
C ARG A 302 -12.70 -3.43 -9.65
N PHE A 303 -12.32 -4.69 -9.82
CA PHE A 303 -11.20 -5.29 -9.09
C PHE A 303 -9.88 -4.83 -9.74
N VAL A 304 -9.37 -3.67 -9.33
CA VAL A 304 -8.15 -3.08 -9.89
C VAL A 304 -6.97 -3.43 -8.98
N THR A 305 -6.16 -4.38 -9.42
CA THR A 305 -4.91 -4.77 -8.75
C THR A 305 -3.75 -3.89 -9.20
N THR A 306 -2.70 -3.85 -8.39
CA THR A 306 -1.43 -3.23 -8.76
C THR A 306 -0.28 -4.23 -8.62
N GLN A 307 0.85 -3.88 -9.21
CA GLN A 307 2.17 -4.53 -9.10
C GLN A 307 3.24 -3.50 -8.72
N THR A 308 2.85 -2.32 -8.23
CA THR A 308 3.78 -1.28 -7.80
C THR A 308 4.46 -1.70 -6.50
N VAL A 309 5.76 -1.41 -6.40
CA VAL A 309 6.55 -1.54 -5.18
C VAL A 309 6.63 -0.17 -4.52
N TYR A 310 6.30 -0.09 -3.24
CA TYR A 310 6.54 1.10 -2.42
C TYR A 310 7.41 0.74 -1.22
N VAL A 311 8.20 1.72 -0.76
CA VAL A 311 9.14 1.53 0.35
C VAL A 311 8.95 2.64 1.37
N LEU A 312 8.63 2.26 2.61
CA LEU A 312 8.59 3.17 3.75
C LEU A 312 9.92 3.10 4.49
N ASN A 313 10.67 4.20 4.53
CA ASN A 313 11.81 4.33 5.42
C ASN A 313 11.31 4.59 6.85
N THR A 314 11.53 3.66 7.78
CA THR A 314 10.96 3.74 9.12
C THR A 314 11.65 4.74 10.04
N CYS A 315 12.90 5.14 9.72
CA CYS A 315 13.60 6.17 10.47
C CYS A 315 13.02 7.57 10.21
N THR A 316 12.51 7.82 9.00
CA THR A 316 12.08 9.16 8.54
C THR A 316 10.59 9.23 8.22
N LEU A 317 9.90 8.09 8.19
CA LEU A 317 8.51 7.93 7.76
C LEU A 317 8.23 8.47 6.35
N SER A 318 9.23 8.46 5.48
CA SER A 318 9.09 8.85 4.08
C SER A 318 8.85 7.64 3.19
N TRP A 319 7.87 7.76 2.31
CA TRP A 319 7.64 6.82 1.23
C TRP A 319 8.52 7.13 0.02
N SER A 320 8.90 6.08 -0.69
CA SER A 320 9.52 6.15 -2.01
C SER A 320 8.98 5.08 -2.93
N THR A 321 8.99 5.34 -4.23
CA THR A 321 8.62 4.36 -5.27
C THR A 321 9.86 4.02 -6.10
N PRO A 322 10.63 2.98 -5.74
CA PRO A 322 11.83 2.61 -6.50
C PRO A 322 11.47 2.20 -7.93
N THR A 323 12.30 2.60 -8.89
CA THR A 323 12.16 2.12 -10.26
C THR A 323 12.63 0.68 -10.33
N THR A 324 11.70 -0.25 -10.58
CA THR A 324 12.03 -1.67 -10.70
C THR A 324 12.42 -2.05 -12.13
N GLN A 325 13.41 -2.94 -12.27
CA GLN A 325 13.84 -3.52 -13.55
C GLN A 325 13.39 -4.98 -13.67
N GLY A 326 13.55 -5.57 -14.86
CA GLY A 326 13.12 -6.95 -15.13
C GLY A 326 11.61 -7.07 -15.35
N ILE A 327 11.10 -8.30 -15.29
CA ILE A 327 9.68 -8.60 -15.51
C ILE A 327 9.02 -8.85 -14.15
N PRO A 328 8.18 -7.94 -13.65
CA PRO A 328 7.44 -8.16 -12.41
C PRO A 328 6.43 -9.31 -12.57
N PRO A 329 6.08 -9.99 -11.46
CA PRO A 329 4.97 -10.92 -11.46
C PRO A 329 3.65 -10.17 -11.73
N THR A 330 2.63 -10.91 -12.16
CA THR A 330 1.32 -10.32 -12.49
C THR A 330 0.74 -9.51 -11.30
N ALA A 331 0.13 -8.35 -11.58
CA ALA A 331 -0.60 -7.55 -10.58
C ALA A 331 -1.63 -8.39 -9.82
N ARG A 332 -1.62 -8.29 -8.48
CA ARG A 332 -2.34 -9.24 -7.61
C ARG A 332 -2.71 -8.66 -6.25
N ALA A 333 -3.73 -9.23 -5.61
CA ALA A 333 -4.13 -8.93 -4.23
C ALA A 333 -4.42 -10.23 -3.45
N GLY A 334 -4.27 -10.22 -2.13
CA GLY A 334 -4.43 -11.41 -1.27
C GLY A 334 -3.32 -12.43 -1.48
N HIS A 335 -2.15 -11.97 -1.92
CA HIS A 335 -0.93 -12.77 -2.01
C HIS A 335 -0.13 -12.60 -0.72
N GLU A 336 0.84 -13.48 -0.50
CA GLU A 336 1.83 -13.30 0.55
C GLU A 336 3.20 -12.97 -0.04
N ALA A 337 4.02 -12.32 0.77
CA ALA A 337 5.42 -12.11 0.46
C ALA A 337 6.30 -12.30 1.69
N ILE A 338 7.55 -12.69 1.46
CA ILE A 338 8.54 -12.86 2.51
C ILE A 338 9.91 -12.36 2.06
N THR A 339 10.65 -11.76 2.99
CA THR A 339 12.04 -11.33 2.76
C THR A 339 13.00 -12.40 3.25
N ILE A 340 13.94 -12.80 2.39
CA ILE A 340 15.05 -13.68 2.74
C ILE A 340 16.34 -13.08 2.19
N GLY A 341 17.25 -12.69 3.08
CA GLY A 341 18.42 -11.89 2.72
C GLY A 341 17.99 -10.55 2.10
N HIS A 342 18.41 -10.28 0.87
CA HIS A 342 18.01 -9.09 0.12
C HIS A 342 16.95 -9.39 -0.97
N TYR A 343 16.32 -10.56 -0.92
CA TYR A 343 15.29 -10.96 -1.87
C TYR A 343 13.90 -10.90 -1.22
N MET A 344 12.93 -10.32 -1.94
CA MET A 344 11.52 -10.45 -1.61
C MET A 344 10.89 -11.48 -2.55
N ILE A 345 10.26 -12.52 -1.99
CA ILE A 345 9.58 -13.58 -2.73
C ILE A 345 8.07 -13.36 -2.62
N VAL A 346 7.36 -13.32 -3.74
CA VAL A 346 5.91 -13.06 -3.84
C VAL A 346 5.20 -14.30 -4.38
N ILE A 347 4.14 -14.77 -3.72
CA ILE A 347 3.48 -16.04 -4.03
C ILE A 347 1.95 -15.90 -4.00
N GLY A 348 1.27 -16.51 -4.98
CA GLY A 348 -0.18 -16.67 -4.99
C GLY A 348 -0.94 -15.36 -5.20
N GLY A 349 -2.20 -15.34 -4.76
CA GLY A 349 -3.09 -14.18 -4.81
C GLY A 349 -4.08 -14.21 -5.98
N ILE A 350 -4.87 -13.14 -6.08
CA ILE A 350 -5.95 -12.96 -7.06
C ILE A 350 -5.56 -11.84 -8.01
N THR A 351 -5.62 -12.10 -9.31
CA THR A 351 -5.33 -11.12 -10.37
C THR A 351 -6.59 -10.38 -10.82
N ASN A 352 -7.72 -11.08 -10.86
CA ASN A 352 -8.99 -10.54 -11.35
C ASN A 352 -10.19 -11.19 -10.66
N VAL A 353 -11.31 -10.47 -10.65
CA VAL A 353 -12.63 -10.97 -10.28
C VAL A 353 -13.61 -10.60 -11.39
N ASP A 354 -14.25 -11.59 -12.00
CA ASP A 354 -15.20 -11.36 -13.08
C ASP A 354 -16.58 -10.90 -12.57
N GLY A 355 -17.49 -10.56 -13.49
CA GLY A 355 -18.85 -10.13 -13.14
C GLY A 355 -19.72 -11.20 -12.47
N GLY A 356 -19.30 -12.47 -12.52
CA GLY A 356 -19.92 -13.60 -11.83
C GLY A 356 -19.31 -13.91 -10.46
N MET A 357 -18.40 -13.05 -9.96
CA MET A 357 -17.64 -13.27 -8.72
C MET A 357 -16.65 -14.44 -8.79
N THR A 358 -16.28 -14.89 -9.98
CA THR A 358 -15.24 -15.91 -10.18
C THR A 358 -13.86 -15.28 -9.98
N LEU A 359 -13.05 -15.91 -9.13
CA LEU A 359 -11.69 -15.46 -8.85
C LEU A 359 -10.72 -16.04 -9.87
N THR A 360 -9.90 -15.18 -10.49
CA THR A 360 -8.72 -15.60 -11.25
C THR A 360 -7.50 -15.49 -10.35
N TYR A 361 -6.80 -16.59 -10.16
CA TYR A 361 -5.64 -16.66 -9.28
C TYR A 361 -4.32 -16.49 -10.03
N ALA A 362 -3.32 -15.99 -9.33
CA ALA A 362 -1.95 -15.93 -9.79
C ALA A 362 -1.21 -17.21 -9.37
N ASN A 363 -0.69 -17.95 -10.34
CA ASN A 363 0.12 -19.16 -10.10
C ASN A 363 1.61 -18.94 -10.36
N ASP A 364 1.98 -17.78 -10.89
CA ASP A 364 3.35 -17.32 -11.02
C ASP A 364 3.90 -16.81 -9.68
N MET A 365 5.21 -16.94 -9.52
CA MET A 365 5.99 -16.40 -8.40
C MET A 365 6.77 -15.17 -8.87
N GLY A 366 7.03 -14.25 -7.95
CA GLY A 366 7.95 -13.14 -8.16
C GLY A 366 9.14 -13.21 -7.23
N ILE A 367 10.33 -12.85 -7.72
CA ILE A 367 11.53 -12.67 -6.89
C ILE A 367 12.10 -11.30 -7.21
N LEU A 368 12.07 -10.39 -6.24
CA LEU A 368 12.66 -9.06 -6.34
C LEU A 368 13.99 -9.04 -5.58
N ASP A 369 15.09 -8.81 -6.29
CA ASP A 369 16.36 -8.42 -5.69
C ASP A 369 16.26 -6.95 -5.26
N MET A 370 16.16 -6.70 -3.96
CA MET A 370 16.02 -5.36 -3.40
C MET A 370 17.35 -4.56 -3.38
N SER A 371 18.49 -5.20 -3.63
CA SER A 371 19.78 -4.51 -3.74
C SER A 371 19.91 -3.76 -5.06
N THR A 372 19.31 -4.31 -6.12
CA THR A 372 19.31 -3.74 -7.48
C THR A 372 17.92 -3.27 -7.92
N TRP A 373 16.89 -3.52 -7.12
CA TRP A 373 15.47 -3.35 -7.48
C TRP A 373 15.09 -4.07 -8.78
N THR A 374 15.61 -5.28 -8.99
CA THR A 374 15.39 -6.05 -10.23
C THR A 374 14.59 -7.32 -9.96
N TRP A 375 13.54 -7.55 -10.75
CA TRP A 375 12.83 -8.81 -10.79
C TRP A 375 13.66 -9.86 -11.53
N ILE A 376 13.99 -10.95 -10.84
CA ILE A 376 14.84 -12.03 -11.33
C ILE A 376 14.08 -13.35 -11.38
N ASN A 377 14.55 -14.27 -12.22
CA ASN A 377 13.93 -15.59 -12.37
C ASN A 377 14.66 -16.70 -11.59
N THR A 378 15.84 -16.40 -11.03
CA THR A 378 16.68 -17.39 -10.35
C THR A 378 17.18 -16.83 -9.03
N LEU A 379 16.84 -17.52 -7.95
CA LEU A 379 17.38 -17.31 -6.61
C LEU A 379 18.63 -18.18 -6.44
N PRO A 380 19.77 -17.63 -6.00
CA PRO A 380 20.91 -18.44 -5.62
C PRO A 380 20.59 -19.31 -4.38
N PRO A 381 21.39 -20.36 -4.11
CA PRO A 381 21.30 -21.14 -2.87
C PRO A 381 21.30 -20.25 -1.62
N ILE A 382 20.29 -20.41 -0.76
CA ILE A 382 20.19 -19.66 0.49
C ILE A 382 20.61 -20.56 1.66
N PRO A 383 21.63 -20.20 2.45
CA PRO A 383 22.02 -21.00 3.61
C PRO A 383 20.87 -21.04 4.62
N PRO A 384 20.65 -22.16 5.35
CA PRO A 384 19.50 -22.32 6.24
C PRO A 384 19.29 -21.15 7.21
N ASN A 385 20.37 -20.59 7.75
CA ASN A 385 20.32 -19.38 8.58
C ASN A 385 21.02 -18.24 7.85
N PRO A 386 20.33 -17.55 6.92
CA PRO A 386 20.93 -16.40 6.27
C PRO A 386 21.21 -15.33 7.33
N PRO A 387 22.30 -14.55 7.18
CA PRO A 387 22.55 -13.45 8.09
C PRO A 387 21.35 -12.50 8.08
N PRO A 388 20.86 -12.06 9.25
CA PRO A 388 19.76 -11.12 9.31
C PRO A 388 20.13 -9.84 8.58
N PRO A 389 19.14 -9.08 8.07
CA PRO A 389 19.41 -7.75 7.53
C PRO A 389 20.22 -6.92 8.53
N PRO A 390 21.17 -6.10 8.06
CA PRO A 390 21.82 -5.16 8.95
C PRO A 390 20.73 -4.28 9.56
N HIS A 391 20.63 -4.24 10.88
CA HIS A 391 19.73 -3.33 11.57
C HIS A 391 20.51 -2.06 11.89
N PRO A 392 20.53 -1.04 11.01
CA PRO A 392 21.07 0.25 11.40
C PRO A 392 20.25 0.69 12.60
N GLY A 393 20.88 1.08 13.71
CA GLY A 393 20.22 1.37 15.00
C GLY A 393 19.22 2.54 14.99
N CYS A 394 18.56 2.81 13.87
CA CYS A 394 17.48 3.75 13.75
C CYS A 394 16.20 3.12 14.29
N ARG A 395 15.56 3.88 15.16
CA ARG A 395 14.29 3.56 15.77
C ARG A 395 13.51 4.84 15.76
N PHE A 396 12.22 4.76 15.45
CA PHE A 396 11.38 5.93 15.52
C PHE A 396 11.32 6.40 17.00
N ASP A 397 11.72 7.63 17.28
CA ASP A 397 11.70 8.17 18.64
C ASP A 397 10.26 8.56 19.02
N MET A 398 9.65 7.76 19.89
CA MET A 398 8.36 8.06 20.46
C MET A 398 8.55 8.83 21.77
N ARG A 399 8.39 10.14 21.72
CA ARG A 399 8.41 10.96 22.93
C ARG A 399 7.10 10.78 23.71
N VAL A 400 7.09 9.82 24.63
CA VAL A 400 6.00 9.63 25.58
C VAL A 400 6.32 10.43 26.84
N SER A 401 5.60 11.53 27.10
CA SER A 401 5.65 12.15 28.42
C SER A 401 4.88 11.27 29.41
N GLN A 402 5.57 10.40 30.14
CA GLN A 402 4.94 9.63 31.20
C GLN A 402 4.42 10.61 32.27
N ALA A 403 3.09 10.68 32.43
CA ALA A 403 2.50 11.38 33.56
C ALA A 403 2.95 10.67 34.85
N THR A 404 3.70 11.37 35.69
CA THR A 404 4.35 10.83 36.90
C THR A 404 3.39 10.51 38.06
N ASN A 405 2.08 10.43 37.82
CA ASN A 405 1.11 10.14 38.87
C ASN A 405 0.28 8.95 38.42
N GLY A 406 0.19 7.92 39.27
CA GLY A 406 -0.40 6.59 39.05
C GLY A 406 -1.90 6.54 38.73
N ASN A 407 -2.40 7.48 37.93
CA ASN A 407 -3.71 7.43 37.32
C ASN A 407 -3.56 6.62 36.01
N LYS A 408 -3.81 5.31 36.11
CA LYS A 408 -3.81 4.37 34.98
C LYS A 408 -4.99 4.58 34.03
N ASP A 409 -5.94 5.41 34.42
CA ASP A 409 -6.89 6.00 33.49
C ASP A 409 -6.21 7.20 32.85
N GLY A 410 -5.71 6.99 31.64
CA GLY A 410 -5.40 8.06 30.69
C GLY A 410 -6.67 8.86 30.45
N ALA A 411 -6.94 9.77 31.39
CA ALA A 411 -7.98 10.76 31.30
C ALA A 411 -7.86 11.45 29.95
N THR A 412 -9.02 11.85 29.44
CA THR A 412 -9.34 12.66 28.25
C THR A 412 -8.47 13.90 27.97
N ASN A 413 -7.41 14.11 28.74
CA ASN A 413 -6.38 15.10 28.50
C ASN A 413 -5.18 14.35 27.92
N GLY A 414 -5.22 14.14 26.61
CA GLY A 414 -4.07 13.64 25.86
C GLY A 414 -2.82 14.38 26.30
N LEU A 415 -1.72 13.64 26.45
CA LEU A 415 -0.40 14.25 26.64
C LEU A 415 -0.26 15.40 25.64
N PRO A 416 0.27 16.58 26.03
CA PRO A 416 0.43 17.68 25.11
C PRO A 416 1.31 17.20 23.96
N TYR A 417 0.64 16.95 22.84
CA TYR A 417 1.27 16.69 21.56
C TYR A 417 2.12 17.93 21.27
N ASP A 418 3.43 17.74 21.17
CA ASP A 418 4.33 18.80 20.77
C ASP A 418 4.13 19.06 19.28
N SER A 419 3.27 20.03 18.99
CA SER A 419 2.99 20.52 17.63
C SER A 419 4.22 21.01 16.87
N THR A 420 5.37 21.18 17.53
CA THR A 420 6.63 21.51 16.85
C THR A 420 7.27 20.30 16.15
N VAL A 421 6.83 19.07 16.44
CA VAL A 421 7.41 17.82 15.89
C VAL A 421 6.74 17.36 14.58
N ILE A 422 5.60 17.93 14.20
CA ILE A 422 5.07 17.81 12.84
C ILE A 422 4.56 19.18 12.39
N SER A 423 5.48 20.10 12.10
CA SER A 423 5.18 21.04 11.02
C SER A 423 5.50 20.30 9.73
N ASN A 424 4.44 19.87 9.05
CA ASN A 424 4.56 19.58 7.63
C ASN A 424 5.03 20.88 6.96
N PRO A 425 6.22 20.93 6.33
CA PRO A 425 6.65 22.14 5.62
C PRO A 425 5.70 22.49 4.46
N ASN A 426 4.80 21.56 4.09
CA ASN A 426 3.86 21.64 2.98
C ASN A 426 2.48 21.02 3.30
N SER A 427 1.93 21.15 4.53
CA SER A 427 0.55 20.68 4.77
C SER A 427 -0.39 21.65 4.10
N ASN A 428 -0.90 21.22 2.95
CA ASN A 428 -2.12 21.73 2.34
C ASN A 428 -3.31 21.35 3.21
N ASP A 429 -3.40 21.94 4.41
CA ASP A 429 -4.67 22.09 5.09
C ASP A 429 -5.31 23.38 4.57
N ASP A 430 -6.43 23.19 3.87
CA ASP A 430 -7.03 24.09 2.89
C ASP A 430 -7.88 25.20 3.54
N THR A 431 -7.53 25.58 4.77
CA THR A 431 -8.15 26.66 5.55
C THR A 431 -7.38 27.97 5.41
N SER A 432 -6.07 27.92 5.19
CA SER A 432 -5.24 29.11 4.93
C SER A 432 -5.38 29.66 3.50
N LEU A 433 -5.74 28.81 2.52
CA LEU A 433 -6.01 29.22 1.14
C LEU A 433 -7.31 30.03 1.00
N LYS A 434 -8.31 29.77 1.84
CA LYS A 434 -9.60 30.51 1.82
C LYS A 434 -9.51 31.87 2.49
N GLU A 435 -8.64 32.04 3.48
CA GLU A 435 -8.42 33.35 4.13
C GLU A 435 -7.33 34.18 3.44
N GLY A 436 -6.37 33.53 2.76
CA GLY A 436 -5.35 34.18 1.93
C GLY A 436 -5.83 34.68 0.56
N LEU A 437 -6.81 34.01 -0.08
CA LEU A 437 -7.37 34.46 -1.36
C LEU A 437 -8.16 35.78 -1.23
N GLY A 438 -8.81 36.02 -0.08
CA GLY A 438 -9.58 37.24 0.16
C GLY A 438 -8.70 38.49 0.30
N ILE A 439 -7.51 38.34 0.89
CA ILE A 439 -6.58 39.45 1.14
C ILE A 439 -5.68 39.69 -0.10
N GLY A 440 -5.29 38.61 -0.81
CA GLY A 440 -4.47 38.68 -2.03
C GLY A 440 -5.22 39.25 -3.25
N LEU A 441 -6.46 38.82 -3.48
CA LEU A 441 -7.27 39.36 -4.59
C LEU A 441 -7.74 40.80 -4.32
N GLY A 442 -7.98 41.16 -3.06
CA GLY A 442 -8.29 42.53 -2.67
C GLY A 442 -7.16 43.51 -2.98
N LEU A 443 -5.91 43.15 -2.64
CA LEU A 443 -4.74 43.97 -2.95
C LEU A 443 -4.41 44.01 -4.45
N PHE A 444 -4.65 42.93 -5.20
CA PHE A 444 -4.43 42.89 -6.65
C PHE A 444 -5.45 43.73 -7.42
N VAL A 445 -6.72 43.76 -6.99
CA VAL A 445 -7.75 44.63 -7.58
C VAL A 445 -7.52 46.10 -7.20
N VAL A 446 -7.09 46.40 -5.98
CA VAL A 446 -6.73 47.79 -5.59
C VAL A 446 -5.49 48.28 -6.34
N LEU A 447 -4.51 47.41 -6.61
CA LEU A 447 -3.33 47.76 -7.43
C LEU A 447 -3.64 47.87 -8.92
N LEU A 448 -4.57 47.07 -9.47
CA LEU A 448 -5.04 47.19 -10.86
C LEU A 448 -5.93 48.44 -11.06
N CYS A 449 -6.78 48.77 -10.09
CA CYS A 449 -7.58 49.99 -10.13
C CYS A 449 -6.73 51.24 -9.87
N GLY A 450 -5.75 51.19 -8.96
CA GLY A 450 -4.80 52.27 -8.71
C GLY A 450 -3.82 52.50 -9.86
N GLY A 451 -3.28 51.43 -10.43
CA GLY A 451 -2.39 51.46 -11.60
C GLY A 451 -3.11 51.90 -12.88
N GLY A 452 -4.37 51.50 -13.06
CA GLY A 452 -5.22 51.95 -14.17
C GLY A 452 -5.55 53.45 -14.12
N VAL A 453 -5.72 54.02 -12.92
CA VAL A 453 -5.95 55.47 -12.73
C VAL A 453 -4.66 56.27 -12.92
N PHE A 454 -3.51 55.74 -12.50
CA PHE A 454 -2.20 56.38 -12.71
C PHE A 454 -1.80 56.39 -14.20
N LEU A 455 -2.04 55.29 -14.92
CA LEU A 455 -1.78 55.20 -16.36
C LEU A 455 -2.79 56.00 -17.21
N ARG A 456 -4.03 56.21 -16.75
CA ARG A 456 -4.98 57.13 -17.40
C ARG A 456 -4.58 58.60 -17.22
N ARG A 457 -4.20 59.01 -16.01
CA ARG A 457 -3.70 60.38 -15.75
C ARG A 457 -2.44 60.70 -16.56
N TRP A 458 -1.50 59.75 -16.63
CA TRP A 458 -0.27 59.93 -17.41
C TRP A 458 -0.50 59.98 -18.94
N ARG A 459 -1.58 59.35 -19.44
CA ARG A 459 -1.96 59.37 -20.86
C ARG A 459 -2.74 60.63 -21.25
N ASP A 460 -3.47 61.23 -20.31
CA ASP A 460 -4.22 62.47 -20.54
C ASP A 460 -3.30 63.70 -20.47
N ASP A 461 -2.22 63.66 -19.68
CA ASP A 461 -1.17 64.69 -19.64
C ASP A 461 -0.20 64.65 -20.85
N ALA A 462 -0.24 63.59 -21.66
CA ALA A 462 0.63 63.41 -22.83
C ALA A 462 0.02 63.86 -24.18
N LYS A 463 -1.10 64.58 -24.18
CA LYS A 463 -1.78 65.07 -25.40
C LYS A 463 -2.00 66.58 -25.45
N LEU A 464 -0.92 67.35 -25.34
CA LEU A 464 -0.79 68.69 -25.93
C LEU A 464 0.67 68.73 -26.40
N ILE A 465 0.96 68.63 -27.70
CA ILE A 465 1.14 69.77 -28.58
C ILE A 465 0.96 69.27 -30.03
N SER A 466 0.01 69.83 -30.76
CA SER A 466 0.12 69.95 -32.22
C SER A 466 -0.29 71.37 -32.63
N PRO A 467 0.57 72.09 -33.39
CA PRO A 467 0.32 73.48 -33.74
C PRO A 467 -0.75 73.59 -34.83
N ARG A 468 -1.74 74.42 -34.54
CA ARG A 468 -2.90 74.75 -35.39
C ARG A 468 -2.54 75.88 -36.35
N TRP A 469 -2.04 75.59 -37.56
CA TRP A 469 -2.07 76.54 -38.69
C TRP A 469 -2.14 75.81 -40.06
N LEU A 470 -3.15 76.22 -40.86
CA LEU A 470 -3.32 76.17 -42.32
C LEU A 470 -4.08 74.99 -43.00
N PRO A 471 -4.78 75.26 -44.13
CA PRO A 471 -6.09 74.68 -44.46
C PRO A 471 -6.13 73.81 -45.75
N SER A 472 -7.32 73.26 -45.97
CA SER A 472 -7.87 72.32 -46.96
C SER A 472 -7.47 72.37 -48.46
N SER A 473 -7.69 71.21 -49.11
CA SER A 473 -8.20 70.94 -50.50
C SER A 473 -7.22 70.23 -51.48
N PRO A 474 -7.69 69.58 -52.59
CA PRO A 474 -7.63 68.12 -52.75
C PRO A 474 -7.03 67.63 -54.10
N GLN A 475 -6.83 66.30 -54.19
CA GLN A 475 -6.73 65.44 -55.39
C GLN A 475 -6.04 65.94 -56.69
N SER A 476 -5.08 65.17 -57.21
CA SER A 476 -5.24 64.36 -58.45
C SER A 476 -3.92 63.78 -59.00
N LYS A 477 -4.05 62.59 -59.62
CA LYS A 477 -3.25 61.99 -60.73
C LYS A 477 -1.75 61.75 -60.52
N GLU A 478 -1.04 60.86 -61.21
CA GLU A 478 -1.18 59.61 -62.00
C GLU A 478 0.26 59.36 -62.54
N LEU A 479 0.63 58.10 -62.89
CA LEU A 479 1.86 57.65 -63.59
C LEU A 479 3.23 57.74 -62.86
N ASP A 480 4.29 56.97 -63.17
CA ASP A 480 4.55 55.66 -63.79
C ASP A 480 6.10 55.43 -63.72
N THR A 481 6.54 54.17 -63.74
CA THR A 481 7.87 53.62 -64.10
C THR A 481 9.17 53.78 -63.26
N LYS A 482 9.69 52.57 -62.91
CA LYS A 482 11.04 51.98 -63.19
C LYS A 482 12.29 52.20 -62.30
N ASN A 483 12.78 51.03 -61.85
CA ASN A 483 14.15 50.47 -61.87
C ASN A 483 15.23 51.00 -60.90
N ASP A 484 15.72 50.16 -59.96
CA ASP A 484 16.92 49.30 -60.16
C ASP A 484 17.24 48.42 -58.92
N VAL A 485 17.82 47.24 -59.19
CA VAL A 485 18.33 46.14 -58.30
C VAL A 485 19.88 46.35 -58.18
N PRO A 486 20.69 45.95 -57.16
CA PRO A 486 20.88 44.59 -56.55
C PRO A 486 21.20 44.56 -55.02
N MET A 487 21.02 43.47 -54.26
CA MET A 487 21.71 42.15 -54.13
C MET A 487 23.09 42.17 -53.41
N LEU A 488 23.25 41.21 -52.45
CA LEU A 488 24.46 40.65 -51.80
C LEU A 488 25.14 41.49 -50.67
N VAL A 489 25.76 40.96 -49.61
CA VAL A 489 25.87 39.64 -48.94
C VAL A 489 26.60 39.83 -47.59
N VAL A 490 26.28 38.96 -46.62
CA VAL A 490 27.01 38.42 -45.46
C VAL A 490 28.43 38.93 -45.14
N SER A 491 28.73 39.13 -43.85
CA SER A 491 29.98 38.61 -43.24
C SER A 491 29.84 38.48 -41.72
N THR A 492 30.17 37.30 -41.21
CA THR A 492 30.45 36.98 -39.81
C THR A 492 31.89 37.34 -39.43
N HIS A 493 32.16 37.24 -38.12
CA HIS A 493 33.45 37.01 -37.44
C HIS A 493 34.29 38.23 -37.03
N PRO A 494 35.16 38.09 -36.01
CA PRO A 494 35.65 36.86 -35.32
C PRO A 494 34.76 36.31 -34.21
#